data_AF-A0A3N6LNE2-F1
#
_entry.id   AF-A0A3N6LNE2-F1
#
_cell.length_a   1.000
_cell.length_b   1.000
_cell.length_c   1.000
_cell.angle_alpha   90.00
_cell.angle_beta   90.00
_cell.angle_gamma   90.00
#
_symmetry.space_group_name_H-M   'P 1'
#
loop_
_entity.id
_entity.type
_entity.pdbx_description
1 polymer ?
#
loop_
_entity_poly.entity_id
_entity_poly.type
_entity_poly.pdbx_seq_one_letter_code
_entity_poly.pdbx_strand_id
1 'polypeptide(L)'
;MKITVKIFDLYWSAETFFCEPSHIMAMDEDKADRLYETVESAEKLRSTLYEEVTATILEDKLKHLPDAHTVTHDHDLRCDFGEKQMDVVLEVGDGEDAVMVIVECKGRGRPMKKDHLASFAFYVEHSDADKGIYVSRSGFQRGAEQIAAACDIQLFEITLLGEPNIKHVEGKITSNPSPYYRHQIGVIHVEDGTPANLSNLTSTFHEKRQLDIRDELGGPTGETLADRLPDESGEDMEAITTTFENGERVRVDGEEYELHYAMSVPQGGDSEDGEGDSFEIDFEDRVDLHLRDVLADQDEYMVFDDIKDQFIDVENGD
;
A
#
# COMPACT_ATOMS: atom_id res chain seq x y z
N MET A 1 29.23 -3.62 10.88
CA MET A 1 27.86 -3.25 11.27
C MET A 1 26.97 -3.95 10.27
N LYS A 2 26.13 -4.91 10.68
CA LYS A 2 25.23 -5.62 9.76
C LYS A 2 23.92 -4.84 9.73
N ILE A 3 23.65 -4.17 8.63
CA ILE A 3 22.35 -3.55 8.37
C ILE A 3 21.45 -4.68 7.89
N THR A 4 20.46 -5.03 8.69
CA THR A 4 19.43 -6.00 8.32
C THR A 4 18.31 -5.23 7.65
N VAL A 5 18.31 -5.16 6.32
CA VAL A 5 17.17 -4.67 5.55
C VAL A 5 16.27 -5.88 5.30
N LYS A 6 15.13 -5.96 5.98
CA LYS A 6 14.01 -6.78 5.50
C LYS A 6 13.19 -5.86 4.61
N ILE A 7 12.93 -6.27 3.37
CA ILE A 7 12.17 -5.45 2.41
C ILE A 7 10.73 -5.17 2.90
N PHE A 8 10.21 -5.95 3.86
CA PHE A 8 8.97 -5.67 4.59
C PHE A 8 9.11 -5.06 5.99
N ASP A 9 10.32 -4.82 6.50
CA ASP A 9 10.51 -3.91 7.64
C ASP A 9 10.62 -2.44 7.18
N LEU A 10 10.47 -2.16 5.87
CA LEU A 10 10.32 -0.81 5.27
C LEU A 10 8.92 -0.21 5.44
N TYR A 11 8.08 -0.77 6.33
CA TYR A 11 6.73 -0.24 6.57
C TYR A 11 6.76 1.07 7.40
N TRP A 12 6.17 2.09 6.79
CA TRP A 12 5.36 3.15 7.41
C TRP A 12 6.00 3.96 8.55
N SER A 13 6.66 5.06 8.18
CA SER A 13 6.44 6.35 8.84
C SER A 13 6.02 7.36 7.78
N ALA A 14 4.77 7.82 7.83
CA ALA A 14 4.23 8.80 6.89
C ALA A 14 4.82 10.19 7.15
N GLU A 15 5.74 10.65 6.31
CA GLU A 15 6.15 12.06 6.22
C GLU A 15 6.61 12.42 4.79
N THR A 16 5.72 13.09 4.01
CA THR A 16 5.98 14.13 2.96
C THR A 16 6.84 13.79 1.70
N PHE A 17 6.74 14.38 0.49
CA PHE A 17 6.34 15.72 -0.01
C PHE A 17 5.98 15.67 -1.53
N PHE A 18 5.23 16.68 -2.01
CA PHE A 18 4.83 16.96 -3.41
C PHE A 18 5.97 17.45 -4.34
N CYS A 19 5.89 17.16 -5.65
CA CYS A 19 6.61 17.89 -6.71
C CYS A 19 5.70 18.13 -7.94
N GLU A 20 5.73 19.35 -8.50
CA GLU A 20 4.84 19.80 -9.59
C GLU A 20 5.28 19.32 -11.00
N PRO A 21 4.34 19.10 -11.95
CA PRO A 21 4.67 18.62 -13.29
C PRO A 21 4.81 19.77 -14.30
N SER A 22 5.88 19.75 -15.12
CA SER A 22 5.91 20.53 -16.35
C SER A 22 6.47 19.76 -17.54
N HIS A 23 5.62 19.65 -18.56
CA HIS A 23 5.85 19.20 -19.95
C HIS A 23 6.16 17.71 -20.17
N ILE A 24 5.12 16.98 -20.60
CA ILE A 24 5.12 15.54 -20.91
C ILE A 24 4.80 15.36 -22.40
N MET A 25 5.56 14.51 -23.11
CA MET A 25 5.20 13.97 -24.42
C MET A 25 4.95 12.46 -24.31
N ALA A 26 3.89 11.99 -24.96
CA ALA A 26 3.26 10.69 -24.74
C ALA A 26 3.85 9.54 -25.56
N MET A 27 3.72 8.33 -25.02
CA MET A 27 3.99 7.05 -25.68
C MET A 27 2.70 6.36 -26.18
N ASP A 28 2.87 5.35 -27.04
CA ASP A 28 1.87 4.74 -27.94
C ASP A 28 0.96 3.73 -27.22
N GLU A 29 -0.32 4.10 -27.09
CA GLU A 29 -1.47 3.37 -26.54
C GLU A 29 -1.53 1.88 -27.00
N ASP A 30 -0.98 1.59 -28.18
CA ASP A 30 -0.90 0.27 -28.82
C ASP A 30 -0.11 -0.81 -28.02
N LYS A 31 0.80 -0.45 -27.11
CA LYS A 31 1.56 -1.44 -26.30
C LYS A 31 0.77 -1.94 -25.08
N ALA A 32 0.13 -1.03 -24.34
CA ALA A 32 -0.66 -1.37 -23.15
C ALA A 32 -1.90 -2.21 -23.52
N ASP A 33 -2.52 -1.91 -24.66
CA ASP A 33 -3.65 -2.70 -25.17
C ASP A 33 -3.22 -4.10 -25.64
N ARG A 34 -2.01 -4.27 -26.16
CA ARG A 34 -1.46 -5.61 -26.45
C ARG A 34 -1.20 -6.43 -25.19
N LEU A 35 -0.75 -5.81 -24.10
CA LEU A 35 -0.55 -6.49 -22.81
C LEU A 35 -1.90 -6.99 -22.28
N TYR A 36 -2.93 -6.14 -22.34
CA TYR A 36 -4.31 -6.44 -21.94
C TYR A 36 -4.90 -7.61 -22.75
N GLU A 37 -4.88 -7.53 -24.08
CA GLU A 37 -5.38 -8.61 -24.94
C GLU A 37 -4.61 -9.93 -24.73
N THR A 38 -3.32 -9.86 -24.37
CA THR A 38 -2.49 -11.04 -24.15
C THR A 38 -2.73 -11.67 -22.77
N VAL A 39 -2.96 -10.89 -21.72
CA VAL A 39 -3.27 -11.40 -20.37
C VAL A 39 -4.68 -12.01 -20.33
N GLU A 40 -5.67 -11.34 -20.91
CA GLU A 40 -7.07 -11.79 -20.99
C GLU A 40 -7.20 -13.09 -21.80
N SER A 41 -6.41 -13.24 -22.88
CA SER A 41 -6.42 -14.44 -23.73
C SER A 41 -5.46 -15.55 -23.25
N ALA A 42 -4.63 -15.29 -22.24
CA ALA A 42 -3.65 -16.23 -21.76
C ALA A 42 -4.24 -17.21 -20.72
N GLU A 43 -4.86 -18.30 -21.21
CA GLU A 43 -5.04 -19.55 -20.42
C GLU A 43 -3.73 -20.00 -19.72
N LYS A 44 -2.58 -19.52 -20.19
CA LYS A 44 -1.28 -19.58 -19.51
C LYS A 44 -0.51 -18.29 -19.77
N LEU A 45 -0.30 -17.47 -18.74
CA LEU A 45 0.77 -16.46 -18.77
C LEU A 45 2.05 -17.15 -19.26
N ARG A 46 2.56 -16.75 -20.42
CA ARG A 46 3.87 -17.20 -20.90
C ARG A 46 4.92 -16.73 -19.90
N SER A 47 6.05 -17.43 -19.77
CA SER A 47 7.09 -17.11 -18.76
C SER A 47 7.43 -15.61 -18.76
N THR A 48 7.64 -15.07 -19.96
CA THR A 48 7.97 -13.65 -20.18
C THR A 48 6.91 -12.68 -19.68
N LEU A 49 5.62 -12.98 -19.92
CA LEU A 49 4.52 -12.13 -19.44
C LEU A 49 4.39 -12.16 -17.92
N TYR A 50 4.70 -13.31 -17.30
CA TYR A 50 4.72 -13.41 -15.84
C TYR A 50 5.88 -12.62 -15.22
N GLU A 51 7.02 -12.60 -15.90
CA GLU A 51 8.19 -11.79 -15.53
C GLU A 51 7.85 -10.29 -15.64
N GLU A 52 7.22 -9.86 -16.73
CA GLU A 52 6.75 -8.48 -16.95
C GLU A 52 5.75 -8.01 -15.87
N VAL A 53 4.72 -8.81 -15.57
CA VAL A 53 3.73 -8.50 -14.52
C VAL A 53 4.42 -8.39 -13.16
N THR A 54 5.35 -9.30 -12.86
CA THR A 54 6.05 -9.29 -11.57
C THR A 54 6.88 -8.02 -11.41
N ALA A 55 7.64 -7.63 -12.44
CA ALA A 55 8.45 -6.43 -12.39
C ALA A 55 7.59 -5.18 -12.23
N THR A 56 6.46 -5.09 -12.95
CA THR A 56 5.55 -3.94 -12.85
C THR A 56 5.02 -3.78 -11.42
N ILE A 57 4.64 -4.88 -10.78
CA ILE A 57 4.20 -4.86 -9.37
C ILE A 57 5.34 -4.42 -8.45
N LEU A 58 6.58 -4.84 -8.73
CA LEU A 58 7.74 -4.42 -7.95
C LEU A 58 8.05 -2.94 -8.15
N GLU A 59 8.02 -2.44 -9.39
CA GLU A 59 8.18 -1.02 -9.70
C GLU A 59 7.14 -0.16 -8.99
N ASP A 60 5.87 -0.53 -9.05
CA ASP A 60 4.79 0.15 -8.33
C ASP A 60 5.08 0.27 -6.84
N LYS A 61 5.43 -0.86 -6.21
CA LYS A 61 5.74 -0.88 -4.78
C LYS A 61 6.99 -0.07 -4.43
N LEU A 62 7.96 0.03 -5.35
CA LEU A 62 9.18 0.80 -5.15
C LEU A 62 8.99 2.30 -5.41
N LYS A 63 8.09 2.73 -6.30
CA LYS A 63 7.83 4.16 -6.62
C LYS A 63 7.52 5.02 -5.41
N HIS A 64 6.96 4.41 -4.37
CA HIS A 64 6.60 5.09 -3.12
C HIS A 64 7.73 5.14 -2.09
N LEU A 65 8.90 4.55 -2.41
CA LEU A 65 10.07 4.61 -1.54
C LEU A 65 10.88 5.88 -1.83
N PRO A 66 11.38 6.56 -0.77
CA PRO A 66 12.10 7.82 -0.90
C PRO A 66 13.51 7.68 -1.52
N ASP A 67 14.00 6.44 -1.65
CA ASP A 67 15.32 6.15 -2.19
C ASP A 67 15.26 5.93 -3.70
N ALA A 68 16.35 6.29 -4.40
CA ALA A 68 16.50 5.95 -5.81
C ALA A 68 16.40 4.42 -5.96
N HIS A 69 15.65 4.00 -6.96
CA HIS A 69 15.47 2.60 -7.26
C HIS A 69 15.49 2.39 -8.77
N THR A 70 16.17 1.34 -9.19
CA THR A 70 16.13 0.88 -10.58
C THR A 70 15.53 -0.51 -10.61
N VAL A 71 14.67 -0.75 -11.59
CA VAL A 71 14.16 -2.08 -11.91
C VAL A 71 14.64 -2.41 -13.30
N THR A 72 15.47 -3.44 -13.40
CA THR A 72 16.06 -3.87 -14.68
C THR A 72 15.55 -5.26 -15.03
N HIS A 73 14.95 -5.39 -16.20
CA HIS A 73 14.54 -6.67 -16.78
C HIS A 73 15.70 -7.35 -17.51
N ASP A 74 15.69 -8.69 -17.54
CA ASP A 74 16.62 -9.48 -18.34
C ASP A 74 18.10 -9.10 -18.11
N HIS A 75 18.49 -8.96 -16.85
CA HIS A 75 19.82 -8.50 -16.46
C HIS A 75 20.82 -9.65 -16.37
N ASP A 76 21.97 -9.52 -17.04
CA ASP A 76 23.08 -10.47 -16.91
C ASP A 76 23.85 -10.25 -15.60
N LEU A 77 23.42 -10.96 -14.55
CA LEU A 77 24.07 -10.92 -13.24
C LEU A 77 25.45 -11.55 -13.30
N ARG A 78 26.44 -10.84 -12.77
CA ARG A 78 27.78 -11.36 -12.60
C ARG A 78 27.87 -12.25 -11.37
N CYS A 79 28.31 -13.48 -11.57
CA CYS A 79 28.57 -14.46 -10.53
C CYS A 79 30.06 -14.87 -10.52
N ASP A 80 30.51 -15.49 -9.42
CA ASP A 80 31.88 -16.01 -9.26
C ASP A 80 32.31 -17.01 -10.35
N PHE A 81 31.33 -17.62 -11.03
CA PHE A 81 31.52 -18.69 -12.01
C PHE A 81 31.02 -18.33 -13.41
N GLY A 82 30.75 -17.05 -13.68
CA GLY A 82 30.30 -16.55 -14.98
C GLY A 82 29.07 -15.66 -14.85
N GLU A 83 28.37 -15.46 -15.96
CA GLU A 83 27.15 -14.65 -15.99
C GLU A 83 25.91 -15.55 -15.90
N LYS A 84 24.86 -15.04 -15.26
CA LYS A 84 23.54 -15.66 -15.21
C LYS A 84 22.50 -14.58 -15.45
N GLN A 85 21.73 -14.72 -16.52
CA GLN A 85 20.55 -13.88 -16.74
C GLN A 85 19.55 -14.06 -15.58
N MET A 86 19.17 -12.94 -14.98
CA MET A 86 18.12 -12.81 -13.97
C MET A 86 16.87 -12.23 -14.60
N ASP A 87 15.71 -12.68 -14.14
CA ASP A 87 14.43 -12.24 -14.69
C ASP A 87 14.20 -10.75 -14.38
N VAL A 88 14.46 -10.34 -13.12
CA VAL A 88 14.47 -8.92 -12.70
C VAL A 88 15.60 -8.68 -11.70
N VAL A 89 16.22 -7.50 -11.74
CA VAL A 89 17.16 -7.00 -10.73
C VAL A 89 16.66 -5.65 -10.23
N LEU A 90 16.64 -5.49 -8.91
CA LEU A 90 16.32 -4.25 -8.23
C LEU A 90 17.60 -3.70 -7.61
N GLU A 91 17.87 -2.41 -7.79
CA GLU A 91 18.79 -1.67 -6.93
C GLU A 91 17.96 -0.74 -6.07
N VAL A 92 18.10 -0.81 -4.75
CA VAL A 92 17.35 0.03 -3.81
C VAL A 92 18.35 0.84 -2.98
N GLY A 93 18.28 2.17 -3.05
CA GLY A 93 19.24 3.07 -2.41
C GLY A 93 20.02 3.89 -3.45
N ASP A 94 20.95 4.73 -2.97
CA ASP A 94 21.80 5.55 -3.83
C ASP A 94 23.29 5.28 -3.54
N GLY A 95 24.11 5.31 -4.59
CA GLY A 95 25.56 5.20 -4.51
C GLY A 95 26.09 3.89 -3.93
N GLU A 96 27.06 4.00 -3.01
CA GLU A 96 27.79 2.87 -2.44
C GLU A 96 26.97 2.07 -1.39
N ASP A 97 25.85 2.61 -0.93
CA ASP A 97 24.96 1.97 0.04
C ASP A 97 23.75 1.28 -0.64
N ALA A 98 23.72 1.24 -1.98
CA ALA A 98 22.66 0.58 -2.75
C ALA A 98 22.64 -0.93 -2.47
N VAL A 99 21.45 -1.46 -2.22
CA VAL A 99 21.18 -2.88 -2.01
C VAL A 99 20.74 -3.50 -3.31
N MET A 100 21.47 -4.50 -3.80
CA MET A 100 21.10 -5.25 -5.00
C MET A 100 20.23 -6.45 -4.64
N VAL A 101 19.04 -6.51 -5.23
CA VAL A 101 18.07 -7.60 -5.03
C VAL A 101 17.86 -8.31 -6.36
N ILE A 102 18.15 -9.61 -6.41
CA ILE A 102 17.85 -10.41 -7.59
C ILE A 102 16.49 -11.09 -7.46
N VAL A 103 15.75 -11.15 -8.56
CA VAL A 103 14.40 -11.72 -8.60
C VAL A 103 14.33 -12.80 -9.68
N GLU A 104 13.83 -13.97 -9.31
CA GLU A 104 13.55 -15.06 -10.25
C GLU A 104 12.04 -15.38 -10.24
N CYS A 105 11.43 -15.36 -11.42
CA CYS A 105 10.00 -15.50 -11.64
C CYS A 105 9.70 -16.86 -12.30
N LYS A 106 8.69 -17.58 -11.80
CA LYS A 106 8.29 -18.88 -12.33
C LYS A 106 6.77 -19.01 -12.49
N GLY A 107 6.30 -18.69 -13.70
CA GLY A 107 4.91 -18.84 -14.15
C GLY A 107 4.47 -20.28 -14.46
N ARG A 108 5.02 -21.30 -13.79
CA ARG A 108 4.73 -22.72 -14.07
C ARG A 108 3.53 -23.20 -13.25
N GLY A 109 2.73 -24.12 -13.80
CA GLY A 109 1.53 -24.68 -13.11
C GLY A 109 1.80 -25.71 -12.01
N ARG A 110 2.99 -25.74 -11.41
CA ARG A 110 3.33 -26.69 -10.33
C ARG A 110 4.15 -25.97 -9.26
N PRO A 111 3.94 -26.27 -7.97
CA PRO A 111 4.70 -25.65 -6.90
C PRO A 111 6.22 -25.85 -7.03
N MET A 112 6.97 -24.83 -6.61
CA MET A 112 8.43 -24.85 -6.63
C MET A 112 8.98 -25.85 -5.62
N LYS A 113 9.93 -26.66 -6.10
CA LYS A 113 10.64 -27.67 -5.31
C LYS A 113 11.86 -27.07 -4.64
N LYS A 114 12.31 -27.74 -3.59
CA LYS A 114 13.53 -27.41 -2.85
C LYS A 114 14.77 -27.19 -3.75
N ASP A 115 14.92 -27.97 -4.82
CA ASP A 115 16.11 -27.89 -5.68
C ASP A 115 16.15 -26.56 -6.48
N HIS A 116 14.99 -25.96 -6.76
CA HIS A 116 14.93 -24.64 -7.39
C HIS A 116 15.44 -23.56 -6.44
N LEU A 117 14.98 -23.58 -5.19
CA LEU A 117 15.38 -22.60 -4.19
C LEU A 117 16.84 -22.80 -3.75
N ALA A 118 17.31 -24.06 -3.69
CA ALA A 118 18.73 -24.34 -3.45
C ALA A 118 19.62 -23.75 -4.55
N SER A 119 19.21 -23.88 -5.82
CA SER A 119 19.96 -23.28 -6.93
C SER A 119 19.91 -21.76 -6.90
N PHE A 120 18.78 -21.17 -6.50
CA PHE A 120 18.65 -19.72 -6.40
C PHE A 120 19.48 -19.14 -5.25
N ALA A 121 19.42 -19.77 -4.08
CA ALA A 121 20.28 -19.43 -2.94
C ALA A 121 21.77 -19.46 -3.30
N PHE A 122 22.18 -20.43 -4.13
CA PHE A 122 23.55 -20.49 -4.63
C PHE A 122 23.93 -19.25 -5.46
N TYR A 123 23.03 -18.72 -6.28
CA TYR A 123 23.27 -17.48 -7.04
C TYR A 123 23.35 -16.27 -6.12
N VAL A 124 22.43 -16.13 -5.15
CA VAL A 124 22.48 -15.06 -4.15
C VAL A 124 23.82 -15.06 -3.41
N GLU A 125 24.32 -16.23 -2.98
CA GLU A 125 25.59 -16.33 -2.22
C GLU A 125 26.86 -16.06 -3.05
N HIS A 126 26.80 -16.23 -4.38
CA HIS A 126 27.97 -16.19 -5.26
C HIS A 126 27.84 -15.15 -6.37
N SER A 127 27.12 -14.06 -6.09
CA SER A 127 26.98 -12.89 -6.96
C SER A 127 27.13 -11.62 -6.12
N ASP A 128 27.05 -10.46 -6.78
CA ASP A 128 27.03 -9.15 -6.12
C ASP A 128 25.66 -8.83 -5.47
N ALA A 129 24.70 -9.77 -5.47
CA ALA A 129 23.39 -9.58 -4.88
C ALA A 129 23.41 -9.66 -3.35
N ASP A 130 22.75 -8.73 -2.69
CA ASP A 130 22.57 -8.72 -1.23
C ASP A 130 21.39 -9.56 -0.77
N LYS A 131 20.34 -9.62 -1.60
CA LYS A 131 19.05 -10.25 -1.31
C LYS A 131 18.49 -10.99 -2.53
N GLY A 132 17.58 -11.92 -2.25
CA GLY A 132 16.87 -12.68 -3.26
C GLY A 132 15.36 -12.69 -3.06
N ILE A 133 14.62 -12.50 -4.14
CA ILE A 133 13.17 -12.69 -4.20
C ILE A 133 12.86 -13.82 -5.19
N TYR A 134 11.99 -14.74 -4.81
CA TYR A 134 11.53 -15.81 -5.68
C TYR A 134 10.01 -15.76 -5.83
N VAL A 135 9.55 -15.63 -7.07
CA VAL A 135 8.13 -15.42 -7.39
C VAL A 135 7.57 -16.62 -8.13
N SER A 136 6.43 -17.17 -7.69
CA SER A 136 5.82 -18.34 -8.33
C SER A 136 4.31 -18.25 -8.46
N ARG A 137 3.80 -18.65 -9.63
CA ARG A 137 2.34 -18.70 -9.89
C ARG A 137 1.64 -19.87 -9.21
N SER A 138 2.37 -20.87 -8.74
CA SER A 138 1.77 -22.10 -8.19
C SER A 138 2.32 -22.46 -6.83
N GLY A 139 2.91 -21.46 -6.17
CA GLY A 139 3.42 -21.58 -4.82
C GLY A 139 4.62 -22.47 -4.64
N PHE A 140 4.83 -22.86 -3.39
CA PHE A 140 6.05 -23.50 -2.93
C PHE A 140 5.74 -24.80 -2.20
N GLN A 141 6.67 -25.74 -2.27
CA GLN A 141 6.64 -26.91 -1.39
C GLN A 141 7.30 -26.55 -0.06
N ARG A 142 6.87 -27.19 1.03
CA ARG A 142 7.49 -27.04 2.36
C ARG A 142 9.03 -27.07 2.37
N GLY A 143 9.65 -27.91 1.55
CA GLY A 143 11.12 -27.98 1.45
C GLY A 143 11.77 -26.77 0.76
N ALA A 144 11.03 -26.10 -0.13
CA ALA A 144 11.43 -24.83 -0.73
C ALA A 144 11.30 -23.68 0.27
N GLU A 145 10.17 -23.59 0.98
CA GLU A 145 9.95 -22.61 2.06
C GLU A 145 11.06 -22.67 3.12
N GLN A 146 11.44 -23.88 3.54
CA GLN A 146 12.52 -24.08 4.52
C GLN A 146 13.88 -23.57 4.03
N ILE A 147 14.19 -23.74 2.75
CA ILE A 147 15.44 -23.22 2.18
C ILE A 147 15.38 -21.70 2.10
N ALA A 148 14.27 -21.16 1.62
CA ALA A 148 14.10 -19.72 1.48
C ALA A 148 14.27 -18.99 2.83
N ALA A 149 13.59 -19.48 3.87
CA ALA A 149 13.74 -18.95 5.23
C ALA A 149 15.17 -19.08 5.79
N ALA A 150 15.88 -20.18 5.48
CA ALA A 150 17.25 -20.38 5.95
C ALA A 150 18.28 -19.51 5.21
N CYS A 151 17.97 -19.12 3.98
CA CYS A 151 18.85 -18.34 3.09
C CYS A 151 18.41 -16.87 2.96
N ASP A 152 17.45 -16.42 3.77
CA ASP A 152 16.91 -15.05 3.73
C ASP A 152 16.37 -14.64 2.33
N ILE A 153 15.72 -15.59 1.66
CA ILE A 153 15.04 -15.38 0.37
C ILE A 153 13.56 -15.14 0.63
N GLN A 154 13.02 -14.07 0.06
CA GLN A 154 11.60 -13.78 0.11
C GLN A 154 10.83 -14.60 -0.94
N LEU A 155 9.63 -15.03 -0.59
CA LEU A 155 8.78 -15.85 -1.44
C LEU A 155 7.46 -15.14 -1.71
N PHE A 156 7.16 -14.90 -2.99
CA PHE A 156 5.87 -14.38 -3.42
C PHE A 156 5.12 -15.35 -4.30
N GLU A 157 3.81 -15.40 -4.11
CA GLU A 157 2.89 -16.05 -5.03
C GLU A 157 2.05 -14.99 -5.73
N ILE A 158 2.10 -14.95 -7.06
CA ILE A 158 1.22 -14.10 -7.87
C ILE A 158 0.33 -15.00 -8.70
N THR A 159 -0.97 -14.99 -8.42
CA THR A 159 -1.95 -15.87 -9.07
C THR A 159 -3.05 -15.05 -9.72
N LEU A 160 -3.45 -15.44 -10.95
CA LEU A 160 -4.61 -14.87 -11.61
C LEU A 160 -5.90 -15.41 -10.98
N LEU A 161 -6.80 -14.52 -10.59
CA LEU A 161 -8.12 -14.85 -10.08
C LEU A 161 -9.10 -15.06 -11.26
N GLY A 162 -8.87 -16.12 -12.05
CA GLY A 162 -9.60 -16.37 -13.31
C GLY A 162 -10.12 -17.80 -13.53
N GLU A 163 -9.98 -18.71 -12.55
CA GLU A 163 -10.66 -20.02 -12.58
C GLU A 163 -11.63 -20.15 -11.38
N PRO A 164 -12.78 -20.83 -11.52
CA PRO A 164 -14.13 -20.29 -11.27
C PRO A 164 -14.58 -20.37 -9.79
N ASN A 165 -13.80 -19.83 -8.86
CA ASN A 165 -14.06 -20.09 -7.43
C ASN A 165 -14.52 -18.89 -6.62
N ILE A 166 -14.56 -17.68 -7.17
CA ILE A 166 -15.25 -16.56 -6.52
C ILE A 166 -16.03 -15.80 -7.58
N LYS A 167 -17.20 -16.35 -7.94
CA LYS A 167 -18.16 -15.66 -8.81
C LYS A 167 -19.05 -14.68 -8.05
N HIS A 168 -19.14 -14.88 -6.74
CA HIS A 168 -20.11 -14.22 -5.88
C HIS A 168 -19.57 -14.27 -4.45
N VAL A 169 -19.36 -13.10 -3.85
CA VAL A 169 -19.17 -13.02 -2.39
C VAL A 169 -20.41 -12.33 -1.84
N GLU A 170 -21.29 -13.12 -1.25
CA GLU A 170 -22.34 -12.61 -0.37
C GLU A 170 -21.69 -12.32 0.98
N GLY A 171 -21.28 -11.06 1.15
CA GLY A 171 -20.74 -10.56 2.40
C GLY A 171 -21.84 -9.92 3.23
N LYS A 172 -21.99 -10.37 4.48
CA LYS A 172 -22.66 -9.56 5.50
C LYS A 172 -21.56 -8.82 6.25
N ILE A 173 -21.32 -7.54 5.93
CA ILE A 173 -20.55 -6.68 6.84
C ILE A 173 -21.43 -6.49 8.07
N THR A 174 -21.21 -7.33 9.06
CA THR A 174 -21.58 -7.00 10.43
C THR A 174 -20.48 -6.10 10.94
N SER A 175 -20.55 -4.83 10.54
CA SER A 175 -19.89 -3.83 11.37
C SER A 175 -20.64 -3.90 12.70
N ASN A 176 -19.93 -4.31 13.73
CA ASN A 176 -20.32 -4.00 15.09
C ASN A 176 -19.51 -2.76 15.43
N PRO A 177 -19.83 -1.58 14.85
CA PRO A 177 -19.08 -0.39 15.18
C PRO A 177 -19.23 -0.22 16.68
N SER A 178 -18.11 -0.21 17.39
CA SER A 178 -18.09 0.40 18.70
C SER A 178 -18.77 1.77 18.55
N PRO A 179 -19.67 2.18 19.47
CA PRO A 179 -20.33 3.47 19.37
C PRO A 179 -19.26 4.55 19.19
N TYR A 180 -19.24 5.17 18.01
CA TYR A 180 -18.31 6.25 17.71
C TYR A 180 -19.10 7.55 17.61
N TYR A 181 -18.50 8.62 18.11
CA TYR A 181 -19.08 9.95 17.97
C TYR A 181 -18.72 10.52 16.60
N ARG A 182 -19.72 11.05 15.90
CA ARG A 182 -19.48 11.97 14.78
C ARG A 182 -19.28 13.37 15.37
N HIS A 183 -18.08 13.90 15.26
CA HIS A 183 -17.75 15.25 15.71
C HIS A 183 -17.97 16.29 14.59
N GLN A 184 -18.69 17.36 14.90
CA GLN A 184 -18.79 18.56 14.07
C GLN A 184 -18.13 19.70 14.85
N ILE A 185 -17.03 20.23 14.33
CA ILE A 185 -16.21 21.22 15.04
C ILE A 185 -16.36 22.54 14.30
N GLY A 186 -17.11 23.46 14.91
CA GLY A 186 -17.30 24.81 14.40
C GLY A 186 -16.09 25.67 14.73
N VAL A 187 -15.50 26.27 13.70
CA VAL A 187 -14.33 27.16 13.81
C VAL A 187 -14.57 28.46 13.05
N ILE A 188 -13.79 29.49 13.36
CA ILE A 188 -13.81 30.78 12.67
C ILE A 188 -12.41 31.08 12.16
N HIS A 189 -12.27 31.36 10.87
CA HIS A 189 -10.99 31.74 10.30
C HIS A 189 -10.52 33.08 10.87
N VAL A 190 -9.29 33.14 11.41
CA VAL A 190 -8.80 34.28 12.21
C VAL A 190 -8.60 35.54 11.34
N GLU A 191 -8.25 35.37 10.05
CA GLU A 191 -7.93 36.51 9.19
C GLU A 191 -9.18 37.26 8.71
N ASP A 192 -10.21 36.54 8.28
CA ASP A 192 -11.40 37.12 7.63
C ASP A 192 -12.71 36.94 8.41
N GLY A 193 -12.66 36.23 9.54
CA GLY A 193 -13.81 35.98 10.40
C GLY A 193 -14.85 35.04 9.79
N THR A 194 -14.50 34.29 8.74
CA THR A 194 -15.46 33.38 8.10
C THR A 194 -15.68 32.12 8.94
N PRO A 195 -16.94 31.73 9.19
CA PRO A 195 -17.23 30.49 9.89
C PRO A 195 -16.96 29.30 8.97
N ALA A 196 -16.29 28.28 9.51
CA ALA A 196 -15.99 27.04 8.82
C ALA A 196 -16.30 25.83 9.73
N ASN A 197 -16.31 24.65 9.12
CA ASN A 197 -16.33 23.39 9.86
C ASN A 197 -14.99 22.71 9.65
N LEU A 198 -14.30 22.41 10.75
CA LEU A 198 -13.00 21.72 10.70
C LEU A 198 -13.09 20.37 9.97
N SER A 199 -14.29 19.76 9.96
CA SER A 199 -14.54 18.53 9.20
C SER A 199 -14.32 18.67 7.70
N ASN A 200 -14.35 19.89 7.16
CA ASN A 200 -14.19 20.18 5.74
C ASN A 200 -12.77 20.69 5.40
N LEU A 201 -11.95 20.95 6.42
CA LEU A 201 -10.62 21.55 6.27
C LEU A 201 -9.50 20.51 6.23
N THR A 202 -9.74 19.28 6.71
CA THR A 202 -8.77 18.18 6.60
C THR A 202 -9.39 16.93 5.99
N SER A 203 -8.57 16.17 5.27
CA SER A 203 -8.97 15.01 4.47
C SER A 203 -9.23 13.77 5.33
N THR A 204 -8.51 13.58 6.45
CA THR A 204 -8.66 12.40 7.31
C THR A 204 -9.16 12.74 8.71
N PHE A 205 -9.91 11.81 9.32
CA PHE A 205 -10.46 11.95 10.68
C PHE A 205 -9.35 11.94 11.75
N HIS A 206 -8.27 11.20 11.54
CA HIS A 206 -7.17 11.10 12.49
C HIS A 206 -6.39 12.43 12.59
N GLU A 207 -6.14 13.10 11.46
CA GLU A 207 -5.53 14.44 11.44
C GLU A 207 -6.33 15.45 12.27
N LYS A 208 -7.67 15.41 12.21
CA LYS A 208 -8.55 16.32 12.98
C LYS A 208 -8.34 16.18 14.48
N ARG A 209 -8.11 14.96 14.95
CA ARG A 209 -7.97 14.65 16.38
C ARG A 209 -6.61 15.07 16.92
N GLN A 210 -5.56 15.00 16.11
CA GLN A 210 -4.18 15.32 16.52
C GLN A 210 -3.83 16.82 16.42
N LEU A 211 -4.79 17.70 16.10
CA LEU A 211 -4.51 19.13 16.03
C LEU A 211 -4.23 19.70 17.42
N ASP A 212 -3.05 20.28 17.57
CA ASP A 212 -2.63 21.02 18.77
C ASP A 212 -3.55 22.22 19.00
N ILE A 213 -4.11 22.30 20.20
CA ILE A 213 -4.84 23.49 20.66
C ILE A 213 -3.83 24.53 21.11
N ARG A 214 -4.09 25.78 20.70
CA ARG A 214 -3.27 26.94 21.00
C ARG A 214 -4.08 27.99 21.75
N ASP A 215 -3.42 28.76 22.60
CA ASP A 215 -4.01 29.89 23.30
C ASP A 215 -4.23 31.11 22.38
N GLU A 216 -4.84 32.17 22.91
CA GLU A 216 -5.13 33.41 22.19
C GLU A 216 -3.87 34.11 21.61
N LEU A 217 -2.70 33.82 22.19
CA LEU A 217 -1.40 34.35 21.79
C LEU A 217 -0.68 33.42 20.80
N GLY A 218 -1.26 32.26 20.48
CA GLY A 218 -0.70 31.25 19.60
C GLY A 218 0.31 30.30 20.27
N GLY A 219 0.40 30.32 21.60
CA GLY A 219 1.20 29.37 22.39
C GLY A 219 0.51 28.02 22.52
N PRO A 220 1.24 26.90 22.63
CA PRO A 220 0.63 25.57 22.79
C PRO A 220 -0.01 25.45 24.18
N THR A 221 -1.24 24.92 24.24
CA THR A 221 -1.88 24.58 25.53
C THR A 221 -1.34 23.27 26.11
N GLY A 222 -0.73 22.44 25.26
CA GLY A 222 -0.27 21.09 25.60
C GLY A 222 -1.37 20.02 25.45
N GLU A 223 -2.51 20.40 24.86
CA GLU A 223 -3.64 19.52 24.59
C GLU A 223 -3.96 19.51 23.11
N THR A 224 -4.52 18.41 22.64
CA THR A 224 -5.04 18.24 21.28
C THR A 224 -6.56 18.30 21.27
N LEU A 225 -7.15 18.39 20.07
CA LEU A 225 -8.59 18.21 19.92
C LEU A 225 -9.07 16.85 20.43
N ALA A 226 -8.28 15.79 20.28
CA ALA A 226 -8.61 14.46 20.80
C ALA A 226 -8.84 14.47 22.32
N ASP A 227 -7.99 15.21 23.04
CA ASP A 227 -8.04 15.27 24.51
C ASP A 227 -9.30 15.99 25.04
N ARG A 228 -9.88 16.88 24.22
CA ARG A 228 -11.06 17.69 24.57
C ARG A 228 -12.38 17.12 24.04
N LEU A 229 -12.33 16.23 23.08
CA LEU A 229 -13.51 15.55 22.55
C LEU A 229 -13.86 14.34 23.42
N PRO A 230 -15.15 14.02 23.58
CA PRO A 230 -15.56 12.87 24.38
C PRO A 230 -15.01 11.57 23.78
N ASP A 231 -14.52 10.70 24.67
CA ASP A 231 -13.98 9.39 24.33
C ASP A 231 -15.11 8.44 23.88
N GLU A 232 -14.78 7.51 22.98
CA GLU A 232 -15.69 6.54 22.37
C GLU A 232 -16.13 5.42 23.34
N SER A 233 -15.71 5.48 24.60
CA SER A 233 -16.04 4.51 25.64
C SER A 233 -17.25 4.90 26.52
N GLY A 234 -17.92 6.02 26.23
CA GLY A 234 -19.04 6.51 27.02
C GLY A 234 -20.29 5.61 26.91
N GLU A 235 -20.87 5.21 28.05
CA GLU A 235 -22.14 4.47 28.09
C GLU A 235 -23.36 5.35 27.71
N ASP A 236 -23.18 6.68 27.67
CA ASP A 236 -24.23 7.65 27.43
C ASP A 236 -24.35 8.00 25.93
N MET A 237 -25.42 7.49 25.31
CA MET A 237 -25.77 7.69 23.90
C MET A 237 -26.43 9.06 23.62
N GLU A 238 -26.04 10.11 24.35
CA GLU A 238 -26.53 11.48 24.12
C GLU A 238 -25.52 12.34 23.36
N ALA A 239 -26.01 13.32 22.59
CA ALA A 239 -25.16 14.27 21.90
C ALA A 239 -24.47 15.21 22.91
N ILE A 240 -23.13 15.19 22.91
CA ILE A 240 -22.31 16.01 23.82
C ILE A 240 -21.83 17.24 23.05
N THR A 241 -22.05 18.42 23.61
CA THR A 241 -21.47 19.67 23.07
C THR A 241 -20.33 20.12 23.96
N THR A 242 -19.12 20.16 23.41
CA THR A 242 -17.94 20.79 24.01
C THR A 242 -17.87 22.22 23.53
N THR A 243 -17.79 23.19 24.44
CA THR A 243 -17.50 24.59 24.11
C THR A 243 -16.04 24.87 24.44
N PHE A 244 -15.35 25.54 23.53
CA PHE A 244 -13.95 25.93 23.70
C PHE A 244 -13.86 27.29 24.41
N GLU A 245 -12.74 27.56 25.06
CA GLU A 245 -12.49 28.86 25.67
C GLU A 245 -12.28 29.92 24.58
N ASN A 246 -12.72 31.16 24.84
CA ASN A 246 -12.58 32.24 23.86
C ASN A 246 -11.10 32.45 23.51
N GLY A 247 -10.80 32.51 22.22
CA GLY A 247 -9.45 32.70 21.73
C GLY A 247 -8.61 31.42 21.59
N GLU A 248 -9.12 30.24 21.94
CA GLU A 248 -8.44 28.97 21.62
C GLU A 248 -8.39 28.77 20.09
N ARG A 249 -7.26 28.29 19.57
CA ARG A 249 -6.99 28.20 18.13
C ARG A 249 -6.42 26.85 17.73
N VAL A 250 -6.58 26.52 16.44
CA VAL A 250 -5.90 25.41 15.76
C VAL A 250 -5.30 25.90 14.45
N ARG A 251 -4.23 25.24 14.02
CA ARG A 251 -3.62 25.50 12.71
C ARG A 251 -3.90 24.34 11.76
N VAL A 252 -4.45 24.65 10.60
CA VAL A 252 -4.72 23.68 9.53
C VAL A 252 -4.13 24.24 8.24
N ASP A 253 -3.28 23.46 7.57
CA ASP A 253 -2.63 23.84 6.31
C ASP A 253 -1.97 25.23 6.30
N GLY A 254 -1.43 25.63 7.44
CA GLY A 254 -0.75 26.92 7.63
C GLY A 254 -1.68 28.09 7.98
N GLU A 255 -2.99 27.88 7.96
CA GLU A 255 -4.01 28.87 8.34
C GLU A 255 -4.46 28.68 9.79
N GLU A 256 -4.86 29.79 10.43
CA GLU A 256 -5.27 29.81 11.84
C GLU A 256 -6.78 29.95 11.98
N TYR A 257 -7.36 29.10 12.83
CA TYR A 257 -8.79 29.04 13.07
C TYR A 257 -9.06 29.10 14.58
N GLU A 258 -9.97 29.98 15.00
CA GLU A 258 -10.48 30.03 16.38
C GLU A 258 -11.51 28.93 16.59
N LEU A 259 -11.31 28.12 17.63
CA LEU A 259 -12.23 27.08 18.07
C LEU A 259 -13.43 27.70 18.77
N HIS A 260 -14.64 27.28 18.39
CA HIS A 260 -15.88 27.79 18.99
C HIS A 260 -16.64 26.70 19.73
N TYR A 261 -16.99 25.61 19.03
CA TYR A 261 -17.68 24.49 19.63
C TYR A 261 -17.40 23.18 18.89
N ALA A 262 -17.54 22.06 19.59
CA ALA A 262 -17.61 20.73 19.00
C ALA A 262 -18.91 20.04 19.43
N MET A 263 -19.71 19.60 18.46
CA MET A 263 -20.88 18.76 18.68
C MET A 263 -20.50 17.31 18.37
N SER A 264 -20.55 16.46 19.39
CA SER A 264 -20.25 15.03 19.30
C SER A 264 -21.57 14.28 19.36
N VAL A 265 -22.04 13.79 18.22
CA VAL A 265 -23.29 13.04 18.13
C VAL A 265 -22.95 11.55 18.13
N PRO A 266 -23.39 10.77 19.13
CA PRO A 266 -23.16 9.34 19.13
C PRO A 266 -23.86 8.73 17.92
N GLN A 267 -23.13 7.94 17.13
CA GLN A 267 -23.74 7.09 16.13
C GLN A 267 -24.17 5.81 16.84
N GLY A 268 -25.38 5.84 17.40
CA GLY A 268 -26.03 4.66 17.92
C GLY A 268 -26.44 3.74 16.79
N GLY A 269 -26.00 2.48 16.86
CA GLY A 269 -26.57 1.41 16.05
C GLY A 269 -28.01 1.15 16.51
N ASP A 270 -28.97 1.92 16.00
CA ASP A 270 -30.41 1.59 16.05
C ASP A 270 -30.71 0.42 15.10
N SER A 271 -29.99 -0.69 15.26
CA SER A 271 -30.32 -1.95 14.63
C SER A 271 -30.60 -2.97 15.74
N GLU A 272 -31.75 -2.82 16.41
CA GLU A 272 -32.35 -3.92 17.19
C GLU A 272 -32.64 -5.14 16.30
N ASP A 273 -32.64 -4.97 14.98
CA ASP A 273 -32.49 -6.03 14.00
C ASP A 273 -31.23 -5.74 13.19
N GLY A 274 -30.16 -6.51 13.41
CA GLY A 274 -28.93 -6.43 12.62
C GLY A 274 -29.16 -6.86 11.16
N GLU A 275 -29.88 -6.05 10.40
CA GLU A 275 -29.90 -6.03 8.94
C GLU A 275 -28.58 -5.37 8.51
N GLY A 276 -27.49 -6.13 8.63
CA GLY A 276 -26.23 -5.73 8.02
C GLY A 276 -26.50 -5.49 6.54
N ASP A 277 -26.00 -4.37 6.01
CA ASP A 277 -26.06 -4.12 4.57
C ASP A 277 -25.42 -5.33 3.88
N SER A 278 -26.27 -6.14 3.26
CA SER A 278 -25.83 -7.15 2.31
C SER A 278 -25.39 -6.36 1.10
N PHE A 279 -24.08 -6.31 0.88
CA PHE A 279 -23.57 -5.88 -0.40
C PHE A 279 -23.38 -7.14 -1.25
N GLU A 280 -23.79 -7.01 -2.49
CA GLU A 280 -23.48 -7.94 -3.55
C GLU A 280 -22.41 -7.25 -4.38
N ILE A 281 -21.16 -7.70 -4.24
CA ILE A 281 -20.10 -7.31 -5.19
C ILE A 281 -20.01 -8.45 -6.19
N ASP A 282 -20.51 -8.19 -7.39
CA ASP A 282 -20.21 -8.98 -8.57
C ASP A 282 -18.75 -8.69 -8.94
N PHE A 283 -17.87 -9.64 -8.68
CA PHE A 283 -16.44 -9.56 -9.03
C PHE A 283 -16.20 -9.90 -10.50
N GLU A 284 -17.24 -9.92 -11.34
CA GLU A 284 -17.15 -10.35 -12.74
C GLU A 284 -16.12 -9.54 -13.55
N ASP A 285 -15.70 -8.35 -13.10
CA ASP A 285 -14.81 -7.47 -13.88
C ASP A 285 -13.58 -6.87 -13.15
N ARG A 286 -13.30 -7.08 -11.84
CA ARG A 286 -12.37 -6.17 -11.12
C ARG A 286 -11.40 -6.70 -10.07
N VAL A 287 -11.10 -8.00 -9.96
CA VAL A 287 -9.93 -8.44 -9.17
C VAL A 287 -9.22 -9.54 -9.92
N ASP A 288 -8.11 -9.19 -10.56
CA ASP A 288 -7.43 -10.10 -11.48
C ASP A 288 -6.24 -10.80 -10.82
N LEU A 289 -5.64 -10.21 -9.77
CA LEU A 289 -4.40 -10.72 -9.18
C LEU A 289 -4.49 -10.87 -7.66
N HIS A 290 -4.01 -12.01 -7.18
CA HIS A 290 -3.75 -12.31 -5.77
C HIS A 290 -2.24 -12.41 -5.56
N LEU A 291 -1.70 -11.52 -4.73
CA LEU A 291 -0.31 -11.51 -4.27
C LEU A 291 -0.26 -12.06 -2.85
N ARG A 292 0.62 -13.02 -2.59
CA ARG A 292 0.84 -13.59 -1.26
C ARG A 292 2.32 -13.62 -0.88
N ASP A 293 2.67 -13.04 0.26
CA ASP A 293 3.95 -13.31 0.93
C ASP A 293 3.82 -14.63 1.71
N VAL A 294 4.54 -15.64 1.25
CA VAL A 294 4.41 -17.02 1.76
C VAL A 294 5.02 -17.18 3.13
N LEU A 295 6.10 -16.46 3.42
CA LEU A 295 6.80 -16.61 4.70
C LEU A 295 6.19 -15.71 5.78
N ALA A 296 5.65 -14.55 5.39
CA ALA A 296 4.92 -13.66 6.29
C ALA A 296 3.44 -14.05 6.48
N ASP A 297 2.90 -14.92 5.63
CA ASP A 297 1.48 -15.31 5.58
C ASP A 297 0.56 -14.07 5.45
N GLN A 298 0.92 -13.20 4.49
CA GLN A 298 0.19 -11.97 4.16
C GLN A 298 -0.37 -12.05 2.74
N ASP A 299 -1.60 -11.58 2.56
CA ASP A 299 -2.33 -11.59 1.29
C ASP A 299 -2.73 -10.17 0.87
N GLU A 300 -2.62 -9.90 -0.42
CA GLU A 300 -3.00 -8.64 -1.06
C GLU A 300 -3.73 -8.93 -2.39
N TYR A 301 -4.75 -8.14 -2.71
CA TYR A 301 -5.56 -8.28 -3.91
C TYR A 301 -5.44 -7.02 -4.76
N MET A 302 -5.16 -7.18 -6.05
CA MET A 302 -4.91 -6.08 -6.98
C MET A 302 -5.83 -6.17 -8.22
N VAL A 303 -6.27 -5.02 -8.71
CA VAL A 303 -7.02 -4.88 -9.96
C VAL A 303 -6.01 -4.72 -11.11
N PHE A 304 -6.19 -5.43 -12.22
CA PHE A 304 -5.22 -5.32 -13.33
C PHE A 304 -5.19 -3.92 -13.96
N ASP A 305 -6.33 -3.22 -13.97
CA ASP A 305 -6.44 -1.85 -14.46
C ASP A 305 -5.48 -0.88 -13.73
N ASP A 306 -5.35 -1.02 -12.40
CA ASP A 306 -4.45 -0.17 -11.61
C ASP A 306 -2.98 -0.40 -12.00
N ILE A 307 -2.63 -1.63 -12.41
CA ILE A 307 -1.29 -1.99 -12.91
C ILE A 307 -1.11 -1.55 -14.37
N LYS A 308 -2.17 -1.61 -15.19
CA LYS A 308 -2.17 -1.22 -16.60
C LYS A 308 -1.90 0.27 -16.77
N ASP A 309 -2.58 1.12 -16.00
CA ASP A 309 -2.40 2.58 -16.06
C ASP A 309 -0.95 2.97 -15.75
N GLN A 310 -0.27 2.21 -14.90
CA GLN A 310 1.13 2.45 -14.58
C GLN A 310 2.11 2.02 -15.67
N PHE A 311 1.77 1.02 -16.47
CA PHE A 311 2.57 0.61 -17.63
C PHE A 311 2.62 1.72 -18.70
N ILE A 312 1.55 2.51 -18.80
CA ILE A 312 1.47 3.68 -19.67
C ILE A 312 2.38 4.81 -19.14
N ASP A 313 2.58 4.89 -17.83
CA ASP A 313 3.39 5.92 -17.19
C ASP A 313 4.90 5.60 -17.16
N VAL A 314 5.32 4.33 -17.14
CA VAL A 314 6.71 3.90 -16.84
C VAL A 314 7.71 4.03 -18.01
N GLU A 315 7.34 3.83 -19.28
CA GLU A 315 8.28 4.08 -20.39
C GLU A 315 8.50 5.59 -20.70
N ASN A 316 7.99 6.50 -19.84
CA ASN A 316 8.23 7.95 -19.93
C ASN A 316 9.47 8.44 -19.16
N GLY A 317 10.44 7.56 -18.87
CA GLY A 317 11.68 7.90 -18.17
C GLY A 317 12.97 7.54 -18.93
N ASP A 318 13.58 8.54 -19.56
CA ASP A 318 15.04 8.70 -19.73
C ASP A 318 15.41 10.11 -19.22
#